data_AF-A0A940XHF4-F1
#
_entry.id   AF-A0A940XHF4-F1
#
_cell.length_a   1.000
_cell.length_b   1.000
_cell.length_c   1.000
_cell.angle_alpha   90.00
_cell.angle_beta   90.00
_cell.angle_gamma   90.00
#
_symmetry.space_group_name_H-M   'P 1'
#
loop_
_entity.id
_entity.type
_entity.pdbx_description
1 polymer ?
#
loop_
_entity_poly.entity_id
_entity_poly.type
_entity_poly.pdbx_seq_one_letter_code
_entity_poly.pdbx_strand_id
1 'polypeptide(L)'
;MSSIRRKALLVSAAVLSGALLMTACEDGDAGAAQDPSSAAPSGQGDGKGSGAKDEGAKDTDGTGGTGEGAGSGADTGDGGRAPVEQVCGANDISWSTRSETQAGGYILVMAKAKSGITCYLPAGLPVVAFGSDGTEAGPAEQSVGDQIKLSGNTTAYAGVNPKTTNNDYGKELEHIIVAVGQDDPNPVSLKVGTITVDKPIVTNWHTVPADAVPFN
;
A
#
# COMPACT_ATOMS: atom_id res chain seq x y z
N MET A 1 -4.65 -12.15 60.00
CA MET A 1 -5.30 -10.98 60.63
C MET A 1 -5.66 -9.98 59.54
N SER A 2 -6.92 -9.58 59.50
CA SER A 2 -7.57 -8.69 58.53
C SER A 2 -6.90 -7.34 58.34
N SER A 3 -7.07 -6.75 57.14
CA SER A 3 -7.78 -5.48 57.02
C SER A 3 -8.35 -5.25 55.62
N ILE A 4 -9.67 -5.09 55.58
CA ILE A 4 -10.53 -4.61 54.48
C ILE A 4 -10.94 -3.18 54.83
N ARG A 5 -10.83 -2.21 53.93
CA ARG A 5 -11.69 -1.00 53.83
C ARG A 5 -11.70 -0.55 52.35
N ARG A 6 -12.76 -0.79 51.57
CA ARG A 6 -14.08 -0.11 51.44
C ARG A 6 -14.05 1.35 50.92
N LYS A 7 -14.43 1.47 49.63
CA LYS A 7 -15.49 2.31 49.00
C LYS A 7 -15.50 3.85 49.13
N ALA A 8 -15.57 4.53 47.98
CA ALA A 8 -16.59 5.53 47.55
C ALA A 8 -16.23 5.98 46.10
N LEU A 9 -17.02 5.72 45.04
CA LEU A 9 -18.26 6.37 44.57
C LEU A 9 -18.24 7.91 44.59
N LEU A 10 -18.05 8.52 43.41
CA LEU A 10 -18.69 9.79 43.06
C LEU A 10 -19.20 9.76 41.60
N VAL A 11 -20.49 10.07 41.50
CA VAL A 11 -21.31 10.25 40.31
C VAL A 11 -21.16 11.70 39.84
N SER A 12 -21.16 11.94 38.52
CA SER A 12 -21.66 13.20 37.96
C SER A 12 -22.20 12.96 36.55
N ALA A 13 -23.39 13.50 36.32
CA ALA A 13 -24.25 13.26 35.17
C ALA A 13 -24.28 14.46 34.22
N ALA A 14 -24.73 14.14 33.01
CA ALA A 14 -25.45 14.98 32.04
C ALA A 14 -24.66 16.07 31.28
N VAL A 15 -24.54 15.87 29.97
CA VAL A 15 -24.71 16.96 28.99
C VAL A 15 -25.59 16.47 27.84
N LEU A 16 -26.50 17.38 27.47
CA LEU A 16 -27.57 17.32 26.48
C LEU A 16 -27.02 17.19 25.05
N SER A 17 -27.78 16.56 24.16
CA SER A 17 -27.80 16.94 22.74
C SER A 17 -29.18 16.65 22.16
N GLY A 18 -29.83 17.72 21.70
CA GLY A 18 -31.17 17.72 21.15
C GLY A 18 -31.22 17.64 19.63
N ALA A 19 -32.43 17.34 19.17
CA ALA A 19 -33.09 17.69 17.90
C ALA A 19 -32.44 17.30 16.56
N LEU A 20 -33.01 16.25 15.97
CA LEU A 20 -33.62 16.16 14.62
C LEU A 20 -33.34 17.31 13.65
N LEU A 21 -32.90 16.97 12.42
CA LEU A 21 -33.55 17.37 11.16
C LEU A 21 -33.15 16.40 10.04
N MET A 22 -34.17 15.80 9.41
CA MET A 22 -34.09 15.00 8.19
C MET A 22 -33.90 15.94 6.99
N THR A 23 -32.91 15.68 6.14
CA THR A 23 -32.87 16.25 4.78
C THR A 23 -33.21 15.12 3.82
N ALA A 24 -34.44 15.16 3.32
CA ALA A 24 -34.84 14.39 2.16
C ALA A 24 -34.28 15.07 0.91
N CYS A 25 -33.50 14.36 0.11
CA CYS A 25 -33.33 14.72 -1.29
C CYS A 25 -34.56 14.19 -2.03
N GLU A 26 -35.41 15.12 -2.46
CA GLU A 26 -36.46 14.88 -3.42
C GLU A 26 -35.85 14.52 -4.78
N ASP A 27 -36.13 13.31 -5.25
CA ASP A 27 -36.13 12.95 -6.67
C ASP A 27 -37.22 13.78 -7.38
N GLY A 28 -36.78 14.64 -8.29
CA GLY A 28 -37.63 15.46 -9.14
C GLY A 28 -37.21 15.34 -10.59
N ASP A 29 -37.66 14.28 -11.25
CA ASP A 29 -37.69 14.12 -12.70
C ASP A 29 -38.83 14.98 -13.28
N ALA A 30 -38.52 15.82 -14.28
CA ALA A 30 -39.52 16.31 -15.24
C ALA A 30 -38.89 16.92 -16.50
N GLY A 31 -39.08 16.23 -17.63
CA GLY A 31 -39.23 16.82 -18.97
C GLY A 31 -38.14 16.42 -19.96
N ALA A 32 -38.26 15.29 -20.67
CA ALA A 32 -39.05 15.10 -21.93
C ALA A 32 -38.57 16.00 -23.07
N ALA A 33 -38.30 15.59 -24.31
CA ALA A 33 -38.49 14.38 -25.13
C ALA A 33 -37.43 14.46 -26.28
N GLN A 34 -37.11 13.49 -27.16
CA GLN A 34 -37.93 12.68 -28.05
C GLN A 34 -37.10 11.51 -28.61
N ASP A 35 -37.77 10.35 -28.71
CA ASP A 35 -37.49 9.14 -29.51
C ASP A 35 -37.49 9.43 -31.05
N PRO A 36 -37.43 8.43 -31.96
CA PRO A 36 -36.58 7.22 -32.09
C PRO A 36 -35.81 7.28 -33.44
N SER A 37 -34.79 6.44 -33.65
CA SER A 37 -34.74 5.64 -34.89
C SER A 37 -33.64 4.58 -34.90
N SER A 38 -34.04 3.42 -35.39
CA SER A 38 -33.28 2.20 -35.65
C SER A 38 -32.21 2.37 -36.74
N ALA A 39 -31.11 1.61 -36.65
CA ALA A 39 -30.63 0.76 -37.75
C ALA A 39 -29.33 0.03 -37.35
N ALA A 40 -29.34 -1.29 -37.50
CA ALA A 40 -28.14 -2.10 -37.68
C ALA A 40 -27.44 -1.76 -39.00
N PRO A 41 -26.17 -2.17 -39.16
CA PRO A 41 -25.91 -3.04 -40.29
C PRO A 41 -25.04 -4.26 -39.95
N SER A 42 -25.42 -5.34 -40.62
CA SER A 42 -24.73 -6.61 -40.84
C SER A 42 -23.71 -6.53 -41.98
N GLY A 43 -22.73 -7.45 -41.98
CA GLY A 43 -21.89 -7.84 -43.13
C GLY A 43 -20.47 -8.22 -42.69
N GLN A 44 -20.07 -9.49 -42.51
CA GLN A 44 -19.86 -10.61 -43.45
C GLN A 44 -18.57 -10.49 -44.29
N GLY A 45 -17.73 -11.53 -44.24
CA GLY A 45 -16.60 -11.83 -45.14
C GLY A 45 -15.39 -12.39 -44.36
N ASP A 46 -15.27 -13.69 -44.07
CA ASP A 46 -14.91 -14.85 -44.91
C ASP A 46 -13.51 -14.82 -45.57
N GLY A 47 -12.72 -15.88 -45.32
CA GLY A 47 -11.51 -16.28 -46.07
C GLY A 47 -10.25 -16.40 -45.20
N LYS A 48 -9.85 -17.54 -44.62
CA LYS A 48 -9.44 -18.87 -45.15
C LYS A 48 -8.06 -18.89 -45.83
N GLY A 49 -7.15 -19.71 -45.28
CA GLY A 49 -5.99 -20.31 -45.97
C GLY A 49 -4.65 -20.07 -45.27
N SER A 50 -4.13 -21.04 -44.50
CA SER A 50 -3.04 -21.97 -44.90
C SER A 50 -1.68 -21.25 -45.00
N GLY A 51 -0.68 -21.44 -44.14
CA GLY A 51 -0.11 -22.70 -43.65
C GLY A 51 1.13 -23.04 -44.48
N ALA A 52 2.34 -22.92 -43.91
CA ALA A 52 3.53 -23.68 -44.31
C ALA A 52 4.67 -23.54 -43.29
N LYS A 53 5.24 -24.68 -42.93
CA LYS A 53 6.52 -24.89 -42.25
C LYS A 53 7.63 -25.04 -43.30
N ASP A 54 8.86 -24.65 -42.97
CA ASP A 54 10.15 -25.35 -43.21
C ASP A 54 11.27 -24.39 -42.76
N GLU A 55 12.11 -24.72 -41.77
CA GLU A 55 13.25 -25.66 -41.75
C GLU A 55 14.47 -25.25 -42.60
N GLY A 56 15.55 -24.87 -41.90
CA GLY A 56 16.92 -25.32 -42.17
C GLY A 56 17.79 -24.52 -43.15
N ALA A 57 18.88 -23.91 -42.67
CA ALA A 57 20.23 -24.50 -42.73
C ALA A 57 21.39 -23.49 -42.57
N LYS A 58 22.28 -23.83 -41.62
CA LYS A 58 23.77 -23.81 -41.63
C LYS A 58 24.59 -22.56 -42.01
N ASP A 59 25.37 -22.14 -41.00
CA ASP A 59 26.82 -21.87 -40.96
C ASP A 59 27.55 -21.34 -42.20
N THR A 60 28.17 -20.17 -42.02
CA THR A 60 29.56 -19.92 -42.46
C THR A 60 30.28 -19.00 -41.48
N ASP A 61 31.46 -19.46 -41.07
CA ASP A 61 32.55 -18.77 -40.38
C ASP A 61 32.81 -17.34 -40.89
N GLY A 62 33.07 -16.43 -39.95
CA GLY A 62 33.49 -15.05 -40.22
C GLY A 62 34.34 -14.51 -39.06
N THR A 63 35.66 -14.63 -39.22
CA THR A 63 36.73 -14.18 -38.34
C THR A 63 36.63 -12.71 -37.90
N GLY A 64 36.84 -12.47 -36.60
CA GLY A 64 37.61 -11.34 -36.06
C GLY A 64 37.05 -9.92 -36.21
N GLY A 65 36.42 -9.41 -35.14
CA GLY A 65 36.17 -7.98 -34.97
C GLY A 65 35.98 -7.64 -33.49
N THR A 66 37.05 -7.24 -32.81
CA THR A 66 36.98 -6.48 -31.56
C THR A 66 36.21 -5.19 -31.82
N GLY A 67 34.99 -5.10 -31.31
CA GLY A 67 34.21 -3.88 -31.27
C GLY A 67 33.33 -3.92 -30.04
N GLU A 68 33.62 -3.05 -29.08
CA GLU A 68 32.71 -2.73 -27.98
C GLU A 68 31.29 -2.55 -28.51
N GLY A 69 30.40 -3.47 -28.13
CA GLY A 69 28.98 -3.37 -28.39
C GLY A 69 28.42 -2.18 -27.62
N ALA A 70 28.28 -1.06 -28.33
CA ALA A 70 27.51 0.09 -27.90
C ALA A 70 26.09 -0.39 -27.56
N GLY A 71 25.79 -0.47 -26.26
CA GLY A 71 24.42 -0.57 -25.79
C GLY A 71 23.64 0.63 -26.31
N SER A 72 22.35 0.43 -26.59
CA SER A 72 21.40 1.44 -27.06
C SER A 72 21.23 2.57 -26.03
N GLY A 73 22.25 3.38 -25.82
CA GLY A 73 22.18 4.64 -25.11
C GLY A 73 21.60 5.66 -26.07
N ALA A 74 20.39 6.14 -25.79
CA ALA A 74 19.92 7.35 -26.43
C ALA A 74 20.94 8.46 -26.11
N ASP A 75 21.69 8.92 -27.10
CA ASP A 75 22.58 10.08 -26.99
C ASP A 75 21.75 11.31 -26.63
N THR A 76 21.67 11.63 -25.35
CA THR A 76 21.25 12.94 -24.87
C THR A 76 22.54 13.71 -24.61
N GLY A 77 22.70 14.86 -25.28
CA GLY A 77 23.91 15.67 -25.28
C GLY A 77 24.42 16.08 -23.88
N ASP A 78 25.48 16.90 -23.87
CA ASP A 78 26.33 17.36 -22.75
C ASP A 78 25.67 17.85 -21.43
N GLY A 79 24.34 17.75 -21.30
CA GLY A 79 23.67 17.83 -20.02
C GLY A 79 23.96 16.60 -19.17
N GLY A 80 24.79 16.76 -18.14
CA GLY A 80 25.05 15.71 -17.16
C GLY A 80 23.74 15.07 -16.69
N ARG A 81 23.60 13.75 -16.88
CA ARG A 81 22.45 13.01 -16.40
C ARG A 81 22.50 13.00 -14.88
N ALA A 82 21.60 13.74 -14.24
CA ALA A 82 21.32 13.53 -12.84
C ALA A 82 20.90 12.06 -12.66
N PRO A 83 21.41 11.34 -11.64
CA PRO A 83 20.92 10.01 -11.34
C PRO A 83 19.40 10.07 -11.15
N VAL A 84 18.66 9.27 -11.92
CA VAL A 84 17.24 9.10 -11.68
C VAL A 84 17.10 8.32 -10.36
N GLU A 85 16.62 8.98 -9.32
CA GLU A 85 16.36 8.32 -8.03
C GLU A 85 15.06 7.53 -8.13
N GLN A 86 15.17 6.20 -8.07
CA GLN A 86 14.03 5.29 -8.16
C GLN A 86 13.28 5.22 -6.82
N VAL A 87 11.97 5.44 -6.85
CA VAL A 87 11.08 5.15 -5.71
C VAL A 87 10.93 3.63 -5.57
N CYS A 88 11.01 3.10 -4.36
CA CYS A 88 10.80 1.67 -4.12
C CYS A 88 9.36 1.29 -4.47
N GLY A 89 9.14 0.19 -5.18
CA GLY A 89 7.85 -0.52 -5.13
C GLY A 89 7.88 -1.60 -4.05
N ALA A 90 6.72 -2.09 -3.60
CA ALA A 90 6.70 -3.21 -2.67
C ALA A 90 7.39 -4.48 -3.22
N ASN A 91 7.45 -4.64 -4.55
CA ASN A 91 8.21 -5.70 -5.22
C ASN A 91 9.74 -5.56 -5.08
N ASP A 92 10.26 -4.38 -4.75
CA ASP A 92 11.70 -4.13 -4.54
C ASP A 92 12.14 -4.47 -3.11
N ILE A 93 11.17 -4.78 -2.23
CA ILE A 93 11.38 -4.90 -0.80
C ILE A 93 11.28 -6.37 -0.37
N SER A 94 12.19 -6.75 0.51
CA SER A 94 12.10 -7.92 1.37
C SER A 94 11.38 -7.51 2.65
N TRP A 95 10.18 -8.05 2.83
CA TRP A 95 9.30 -7.73 3.94
C TRP A 95 9.44 -8.73 5.09
N SER A 96 9.34 -8.23 6.31
CA SER A 96 9.10 -9.06 7.49
C SER A 96 8.27 -8.29 8.52
N THR A 97 7.62 -9.02 9.41
CA THR A 97 6.78 -8.45 10.47
C THR A 97 7.11 -9.09 11.80
N ARG A 98 6.94 -8.33 12.88
CA ARG A 98 7.02 -8.86 14.25
C ARG A 98 5.93 -8.22 15.10
N SER A 99 5.38 -9.00 16.04
CA SER A 99 4.45 -8.47 17.04
C SER A 99 5.24 -7.86 18.20
N GLU A 100 4.75 -6.73 18.67
CA GLU A 100 5.32 -5.94 19.76
C GLU A 100 4.27 -5.69 20.82
N THR A 101 4.69 -5.50 22.07
CA THR A 101 3.79 -5.36 23.22
C THR A 101 3.64 -3.93 23.72
N GLN A 102 4.43 -2.99 23.19
CA GLN A 102 4.33 -1.57 23.55
C GLN A 102 3.06 -0.95 22.95
N ALA A 103 2.64 0.20 23.48
CA ALA A 103 1.48 0.95 22.98
C ALA A 103 0.18 0.13 22.84
N GLY A 104 -0.04 -0.85 23.73
CA GLY A 104 -1.22 -1.72 23.69
C GLY A 104 -1.10 -2.91 22.74
N GLY A 105 0.06 -3.09 22.10
CA GLY A 105 0.33 -4.14 21.13
C GLY A 105 0.28 -3.60 19.71
N TYR A 106 1.32 -3.87 18.93
CA TYR A 106 1.38 -3.44 17.52
C TYR A 106 2.18 -4.41 16.66
N ILE A 107 2.06 -4.28 15.34
CA ILE A 107 2.88 -4.99 14.37
C ILE A 107 3.97 -4.04 13.89
N LEU A 108 5.23 -4.41 14.08
CA LEU A 108 6.34 -3.71 13.44
C LEU A 108 6.59 -4.34 12.07
N VAL A 109 6.33 -3.56 11.02
CA VAL A 109 6.67 -3.87 9.63
C VAL A 109 8.11 -3.46 9.38
N MET A 110 8.89 -4.36 8.79
CA MET A 110 10.29 -4.15 8.46
C MET A 110 10.45 -4.27 6.95
N ALA A 111 10.97 -3.20 6.33
CA ALA A 111 11.18 -3.08 4.91
C ALA A 111 12.68 -2.95 4.62
N LYS A 112 13.23 -3.87 3.83
CA LYS A 112 14.62 -3.82 3.37
C LYS A 112 14.66 -4.00 1.86
N ALA A 113 15.47 -3.22 1.14
CA ALA A 113 15.67 -3.46 -0.29
C ALA A 113 16.20 -4.89 -0.54
N LYS A 114 15.68 -5.55 -1.58
CA LYS A 114 16.23 -6.83 -2.04
C LYS A 114 17.69 -6.64 -2.47
N SER A 115 18.44 -7.74 -2.47
CA SER A 115 19.87 -7.72 -2.83
C SER A 115 20.09 -7.07 -4.21
N GLY A 116 21.04 -6.14 -4.29
CA GLY A 116 21.36 -5.41 -5.52
C GLY A 116 20.44 -4.23 -5.84
N ILE A 117 19.39 -4.00 -5.06
CA ILE A 117 18.48 -2.86 -5.26
C ILE A 117 18.89 -1.68 -4.38
N THR A 118 18.80 -0.48 -4.95
CA THR A 118 18.81 0.78 -4.22
C THR A 118 17.63 1.61 -4.69
N CYS A 119 16.78 2.00 -3.75
CA CYS A 119 15.58 2.77 -4.02
C CYS A 119 15.23 3.65 -2.81
N TYR A 120 14.26 4.55 -2.99
CA TYR A 120 13.81 5.46 -1.94
C TYR A 120 12.37 5.14 -1.54
N LEU A 121 12.14 4.97 -0.24
CA LEU A 121 10.79 5.07 0.32
C LEU A 121 10.38 6.55 0.34
N PRO A 122 9.16 6.89 -0.07
CA PRO A 122 8.71 8.27 -0.12
C PRO A 122 8.67 8.91 1.28
N ALA A 123 8.79 10.24 1.31
CA ALA A 123 8.57 11.06 2.50
C ALA A 123 7.06 11.14 2.83
N GLY A 124 6.50 10.02 3.27
CA GLY A 124 5.06 9.88 3.48
C GLY A 124 4.70 8.58 4.17
N LEU A 125 3.39 8.42 4.41
CA LEU A 125 2.87 7.24 5.08
C LEU A 125 2.88 6.01 4.17
N PRO A 126 3.24 4.84 4.71
CA PRO A 126 2.83 3.59 4.09
C PRO A 126 1.32 3.47 4.02
N VAL A 127 0.84 2.76 3.02
CA VAL A 127 -0.56 2.32 2.98
C VAL A 127 -0.64 0.97 3.65
N VAL A 128 -1.45 0.86 4.69
CA VAL A 128 -1.73 -0.41 5.36
C VAL A 128 -3.23 -0.64 5.41
N ALA A 129 -3.68 -1.68 4.73
CA ALA A 129 -5.08 -2.06 4.66
C ALA A 129 -5.35 -3.44 5.26
N PHE A 130 -6.59 -3.67 5.66
CA PHE A 130 -7.03 -4.85 6.40
C PHE A 130 -8.28 -5.44 5.75
N GLY A 131 -8.21 -6.72 5.42
CA GLY A 131 -9.33 -7.44 4.82
C GLY A 131 -9.68 -6.94 3.41
N SER A 132 -10.73 -7.54 2.83
CA SER A 132 -11.21 -7.20 1.49
C SER A 132 -12.17 -6.01 1.45
N ASP A 133 -12.60 -5.51 2.61
CA ASP A 133 -13.49 -4.36 2.76
C ASP A 133 -12.73 -3.02 2.68
N GLY A 134 -11.40 -3.05 2.54
CA GLY A 134 -10.59 -1.87 2.31
C GLY A 134 -10.43 -0.97 3.53
N THR A 135 -10.56 -1.52 4.75
CA THR A 135 -10.24 -0.74 5.95
C THR A 135 -8.76 -0.36 5.93
N GLU A 136 -8.47 0.93 5.87
CA GLU A 136 -7.11 1.47 5.86
C GLU A 136 -6.74 2.04 7.22
N ALA A 137 -5.47 1.88 7.60
CA ALA A 137 -4.90 2.52 8.78
C ALA A 137 -4.83 4.03 8.58
N GLY A 138 -5.33 4.78 9.57
CA GLY A 138 -5.11 6.22 9.62
C GLY A 138 -3.68 6.58 10.07
N PRO A 139 -3.28 7.85 9.95
CA PRO A 139 -1.99 8.30 10.45
C PRO A 139 -1.93 8.28 11.99
N ALA A 140 -0.87 7.70 12.54
CA ALA A 140 -0.50 7.85 13.95
C ALA A 140 0.21 9.19 14.21
N GLU A 141 0.80 9.79 13.18
CA GLU A 141 1.66 10.97 13.28
C GLU A 141 1.09 12.12 12.43
N GLN A 142 1.24 13.35 12.92
CA GLN A 142 0.67 14.55 12.26
C GLN A 142 1.56 15.13 11.15
N SER A 143 2.83 14.76 11.14
CA SER A 143 3.80 15.20 10.12
C SER A 143 4.14 14.05 9.19
N VAL A 144 4.48 14.35 7.95
CA VAL A 144 5.07 13.35 7.06
C VAL A 144 6.52 13.08 7.48
N GLY A 145 6.94 11.82 7.37
CA GLY A 145 8.32 11.41 7.65
C GLY A 145 9.29 11.82 6.54
N ASP A 146 10.58 11.63 6.79
CA ASP A 146 11.62 11.86 5.80
C ASP A 146 11.65 10.77 4.73
N GLN A 147 12.19 11.11 3.55
CA GLN A 147 12.48 10.12 2.53
C GLN A 147 13.61 9.19 3.01
N ILE A 148 13.45 7.88 2.84
CA ILE A 148 14.45 6.90 3.30
C ILE A 148 15.07 6.19 2.11
N LYS A 149 16.40 6.29 1.99
CA LYS A 149 17.16 5.47 1.04
C LYS A 149 17.32 4.05 1.57
N LEU A 150 16.73 3.08 0.88
CA LEU A 150 16.98 1.66 1.12
C LEU A 150 18.15 1.20 0.25
N SER A 151 19.24 0.78 0.88
CA SER A 151 20.39 0.15 0.23
C SER A 151 21.15 -0.72 1.22
N GLY A 152 21.88 -1.71 0.73
CA GLY A 152 22.72 -2.57 1.57
C GLY A 152 21.93 -3.26 2.70
N ASN A 153 22.20 -2.86 3.94
CA ASN A 153 21.55 -3.39 5.14
C ASN A 153 20.60 -2.41 5.85
N THR A 154 20.27 -1.29 5.22
CA THR A 154 19.29 -0.35 5.79
C THR A 154 17.92 -1.01 5.85
N THR A 155 17.30 -0.94 7.02
CA THR A 155 15.92 -1.37 7.25
C THR A 155 15.10 -0.15 7.62
N ALA A 156 13.96 0.02 6.96
CA ALA A 156 12.93 0.94 7.39
C ALA A 156 11.86 0.20 8.19
N TYR A 157 11.22 0.93 9.09
CA TYR A 157 10.28 0.43 10.07
C TYR A 157 8.99 1.23 10.02
N ALA A 158 7.85 0.57 10.10
CA ALA A 158 6.57 1.23 10.35
C ALA A 158 5.79 0.43 11.41
N GLY A 159 5.23 1.13 12.37
CA GLY A 159 4.39 0.54 13.41
C GLY A 159 2.94 0.58 13.01
N VAL A 160 2.26 -0.57 13.05
CA VAL A 160 0.84 -0.70 12.74
C VAL A 160 0.12 -1.13 14.02
N ASN A 161 -0.70 -0.24 14.58
CA ASN A 161 -1.63 -0.62 15.65
C ASN A 161 -2.98 -0.98 15.00
N PRO A 162 -3.38 -2.26 14.99
CA PRO A 162 -4.62 -2.67 14.35
C PRO A 162 -5.88 -2.22 15.12
N LYS A 163 -5.76 -1.91 16.42
CA LYS A 163 -6.89 -1.55 17.28
C LYS A 163 -6.54 -0.44 18.27
N THR A 164 -7.12 0.73 18.06
CA THR A 164 -6.93 1.88 18.96
C THR A 164 -8.09 2.10 19.93
N THR A 165 -9.16 1.31 19.79
CA THR A 165 -10.36 1.40 20.65
C THR A 165 -10.29 0.47 21.86
N ASN A 166 -10.86 0.91 22.97
CA ASN A 166 -10.92 0.14 24.24
C ASN A 166 -12.20 -0.71 24.38
N ASN A 167 -12.84 -1.08 23.28
CA ASN A 167 -14.05 -1.90 23.26
C ASN A 167 -13.73 -3.34 22.81
N ASP A 168 -14.71 -4.24 22.89
CA ASP A 168 -14.58 -5.62 22.38
C ASP A 168 -15.02 -5.76 20.91
N TYR A 169 -15.18 -4.63 20.19
CA TYR A 169 -15.52 -4.64 18.78
C TYR A 169 -14.29 -4.82 17.89
N GLY A 170 -14.56 -5.13 16.63
CA GLY A 170 -13.54 -5.28 15.60
C GLY A 170 -13.71 -6.58 14.85
N LYS A 171 -12.84 -6.78 13.86
CA LYS A 171 -12.79 -7.99 13.04
C LYS A 171 -11.48 -8.71 13.26
N GLU A 172 -11.54 -10.04 13.35
CA GLU A 172 -10.37 -10.89 13.42
C GLU A 172 -9.82 -11.14 12.01
N LEU A 173 -8.54 -10.87 11.80
CA LEU A 173 -7.83 -11.10 10.55
C LEU A 173 -6.46 -11.71 10.82
N GLU A 174 -5.87 -12.37 9.83
CA GLU A 174 -4.53 -12.96 9.94
C GLU A 174 -3.47 -12.26 9.08
N HIS A 175 -3.91 -11.31 8.26
CA HIS A 175 -3.11 -10.66 7.23
C HIS A 175 -3.31 -9.14 7.23
N ILE A 176 -2.24 -8.43 6.87
CA ILE A 176 -2.27 -7.01 6.50
C ILE A 176 -1.82 -6.87 5.06
N ILE A 177 -2.31 -5.85 4.36
CA ILE A 177 -1.91 -5.48 3.02
C ILE A 177 -1.06 -4.23 3.13
N VAL A 178 0.19 -4.26 2.67
CA VAL A 178 1.15 -3.16 2.80
C VAL A 178 1.60 -2.69 1.43
N ALA A 179 1.57 -1.39 1.21
CA ALA A 179 2.18 -0.72 0.07
C ALA A 179 3.20 0.32 0.58
N VAL A 180 4.21 0.63 -0.23
CA VAL A 180 5.23 1.63 0.18
C VAL A 180 4.64 3.04 0.39
N GLY A 181 3.52 3.32 -0.27
CA GLY A 181 2.77 4.57 -0.31
C GLY A 181 1.60 4.45 -1.28
N GLN A 182 0.82 5.52 -1.45
CA GLN A 182 -0.44 5.52 -2.23
C GLN A 182 -0.26 5.17 -3.71
N ASP A 183 0.88 5.50 -4.30
CA ASP A 183 1.16 5.28 -5.72
C ASP A 183 1.75 3.88 -6.02
N ASP A 184 1.88 3.00 -5.02
CA ASP A 184 2.42 1.65 -5.23
C ASP A 184 1.39 0.74 -5.95
N PRO A 185 1.67 0.31 -7.18
CA PRO A 185 0.72 -0.51 -7.93
C PRO A 185 0.69 -1.98 -7.49
N ASN A 186 1.60 -2.40 -6.59
CA ASN A 186 1.77 -3.81 -6.22
C ASN A 186 1.82 -4.03 -4.70
N PRO A 187 0.77 -3.67 -3.94
CA PRO A 187 0.76 -3.93 -2.49
C PRO A 187 0.92 -5.42 -2.18
N VAL A 188 1.57 -5.73 -1.05
CA VAL A 188 1.88 -7.08 -0.60
C VAL A 188 0.99 -7.50 0.57
N SER A 189 0.51 -8.75 0.56
CA SER A 189 -0.17 -9.35 1.72
C SER A 189 0.85 -10.01 2.65
N LEU A 190 0.93 -9.54 3.90
CA LEU A 190 1.83 -10.07 4.93
C LEU A 190 1.03 -10.80 5.99
N LYS A 191 1.42 -12.03 6.31
CA LYS A 191 0.83 -12.81 7.41
C LYS A 191 1.38 -12.31 8.75
N VAL A 192 0.48 -11.95 9.66
CA VAL A 192 0.84 -11.36 10.97
C VAL A 192 0.29 -12.14 12.16
N GLY A 193 -0.43 -13.24 11.91
CA GLY A 193 -1.17 -13.96 12.94
C GLY A 193 -2.49 -13.27 13.27
N THR A 194 -3.27 -13.87 14.16
CA THR A 194 -4.60 -13.38 14.52
C THR A 194 -4.53 -12.01 15.21
N ILE A 195 -5.21 -11.02 14.63
CA ILE A 195 -5.32 -9.65 15.11
C ILE A 195 -6.77 -9.16 15.07
N THR A 196 -7.15 -8.37 16.07
CA THR A 196 -8.42 -7.63 16.07
C THR A 196 -8.21 -6.26 15.43
N VAL A 197 -9.05 -5.89 14.46
CA VAL A 197 -8.98 -4.59 13.77
C VAL A 197 -10.16 -3.71 14.13
N ASP A 198 -9.89 -2.53 14.70
CA ASP A 198 -10.87 -1.45 14.94
C ASP A 198 -10.17 -0.09 15.05
N LYS A 199 -10.44 0.81 14.08
CA LYS A 199 -9.74 2.10 13.90
C LYS A 199 -8.21 1.96 13.89
N PRO A 200 -7.65 1.19 12.94
CA PRO A 200 -6.21 0.99 12.87
C PRO A 200 -5.48 2.30 12.58
N ILE A 201 -4.23 2.40 13.07
CA ILE A 201 -3.31 3.50 12.76
C ILE A 201 -1.93 2.97 12.36
N VAL A 202 -1.18 3.78 11.62
CA VAL A 202 0.17 3.48 11.18
C VAL A 202 1.10 4.69 11.31
N THR A 203 2.36 4.46 11.69
CA THR A 203 3.40 5.50 11.70
C THR A 203 3.91 5.80 10.28
N ASN A 204 4.67 6.87 10.10
CA ASN A 204 5.53 7.00 8.93
C ASN A 204 6.60 5.89 8.92
N TRP A 205 7.35 5.83 7.82
CA TRP A 205 8.59 5.06 7.76
C TRP A 205 9.68 5.71 8.63
N HIS A 206 10.37 4.89 9.41
CA HIS A 206 11.47 5.29 10.29
C HIS A 206 12.70 4.41 10.05
N THR A 207 13.91 4.92 10.32
CA THR A 207 15.14 4.10 10.28
C THR A 207 15.50 3.49 11.64
N VAL A 208 14.80 3.91 12.69
CA VAL A 208 14.96 3.43 14.06
C VAL A 208 13.65 2.77 14.51
N PRO A 209 13.67 1.51 15.00
CA PRO A 209 12.45 0.81 15.40
C PRO A 209 11.67 1.51 16.52
N ALA A 210 12.37 2.20 17.44
CA ALA A 210 11.76 2.86 18.58
C ALA A 210 10.91 4.09 18.18
N ASP A 211 11.19 4.68 17.01
CA ASP A 211 10.43 5.81 16.48
C ASP A 211 9.17 5.32 15.75
N ALA A 212 9.14 4.06 15.34
CA ALA A 212 7.99 3.39 14.73
C ALA A 212 7.02 2.80 15.78
N VAL A 213 6.92 3.39 16.98
CA VAL A 213 5.92 2.98 17.98
C VAL A 213 4.63 3.80 17.77
N PRO A 214 3.49 3.19 17.40
CA PRO A 214 2.27 3.90 17.07
C PRO A 214 1.51 4.31 18.33
N PHE A 215 1.76 5.52 18.82
CA PHE A 215 0.95 6.14 19.87
C PHE A 215 -0.32 6.77 19.28
N ASN A 216 -1.43 6.71 20.02
CA ASN A 216 -2.69 7.40 19.73
C ASN A 216 -2.98 8.41 20.84
#